data_AF-A0A166DMN6-F1
#
_entry.id   AF-A0A166DMN6-F1
#
_cell.length_a   1.000
_cell.length_b   1.000
_cell.length_c   1.000
_cell.angle_alpha   90.00
_cell.angle_beta   90.00
_cell.angle_gamma   90.00
#
_symmetry.space_group_name_H-M   'P 1'
#
loop_
_entity.id
_entity.type
_entity.pdbx_description
1 polymer ?
#
loop_
_entity_poly.entity_id
_entity_poly.type
_entity_poly.pdbx_seq_one_letter_code
_entity_poly.pdbx_strand_id
1 'polypeptide(L)'
;MSTSRPILAQHNRGHSSARQAGHPYRNGSPATSVSAASSHSRVSSASSVAEMMVASNSRASPNLSNASESAVALWVDQVAARLGLNHDDTSLVHDFAIVSLDKKLITIFVHIIQQRNKELAAAGPLGNITSSLSRIEALCRKSWEPSEGQIKLLKQLLRHYTIKPVATYKDLAGFVRDYIIQHKEKLKLQVYVKDALAKRTVNSFLTKEANECKSQFRKAIFESVRNKVPLAEFAKQMVTAWHMPLQPNPIPDAILATLAMHRSVAGPLAIKRSVKGGDTGHWQQVEVYLADAYDENGNQRGTSSGWLSRT
;
A
#
# COMPACT_ATOMS: atom_id res chain seq x y z
N MET A 1 40.31 42.27 -33.19
CA MET A 1 40.95 42.13 -31.85
C MET A 1 40.13 41.11 -31.08
N SER A 2 40.25 39.80 -31.32
CA SER A 2 41.34 38.85 -31.04
C SER A 2 41.77 38.79 -29.57
N THR A 3 41.85 37.55 -29.06
CA THR A 3 42.29 37.05 -27.74
C THR A 3 41.25 37.06 -26.62
N SER A 4 41.08 36.05 -25.76
CA SER A 4 41.60 34.68 -25.69
C SER A 4 40.78 33.92 -24.64
N ARG A 5 40.42 32.67 -24.92
CA ARG A 5 39.98 31.69 -23.90
C ARG A 5 41.21 31.14 -23.16
N PRO A 6 41.05 30.69 -21.91
CA PRO A 6 41.85 29.59 -21.39
C PRO A 6 41.01 28.34 -21.15
N ILE A 7 41.69 27.23 -21.40
CA ILE A 7 41.30 25.82 -21.37
C ILE A 7 42.05 25.16 -20.21
N LEU A 8 41.44 24.10 -19.64
CA LEU A 8 42.03 22.98 -18.88
C LEU A 8 42.63 23.22 -17.47
N ALA A 9 42.07 22.49 -16.50
CA ALA A 9 42.86 21.60 -15.66
C ALA A 9 42.00 20.42 -15.19
N GLN A 10 42.25 19.24 -15.79
CA GLN A 10 41.90 17.95 -15.23
C GLN A 10 42.78 17.70 -13.99
N HIS A 11 42.19 17.21 -12.91
CA HIS A 11 42.93 16.42 -11.93
C HIS A 11 42.16 15.14 -11.61
N ASN A 12 42.91 14.06 -11.77
CA ASN A 12 42.54 12.66 -11.68
C ASN A 12 43.30 12.07 -10.49
N ARG A 13 42.78 10.97 -9.95
CA ARG A 13 43.38 10.01 -8.99
C ARG A 13 43.11 10.22 -7.49
N GLY A 14 42.43 9.20 -6.97
CA GLY A 14 42.34 8.86 -5.56
C GLY A 14 41.66 7.49 -5.39
N HIS A 15 42.16 6.46 -6.08
CA HIS A 15 41.81 5.07 -5.79
C HIS A 15 42.36 4.70 -4.41
N SER A 16 41.51 4.18 -3.53
CA SER A 16 41.93 3.35 -2.41
C SER A 16 41.01 2.14 -2.35
N SER A 17 41.59 1.02 -2.75
CA SER A 17 41.05 -0.32 -2.73
C SER A 17 41.32 -0.98 -1.37
N ALA A 18 40.54 -2.02 -1.10
CA ALA A 18 40.80 -3.13 -0.18
C ALA A 18 40.61 -2.89 1.33
N ARG A 19 39.52 -3.49 1.85
CA ARG A 19 39.66 -4.69 2.68
C ARG A 19 38.40 -5.55 2.61
N GLN A 20 38.52 -6.63 1.84
CA GLN A 20 37.73 -7.86 1.98
C GLN A 20 38.14 -8.56 3.28
N ALA A 21 37.15 -9.05 4.03
CA ALA A 21 37.31 -10.20 4.92
C ALA A 21 36.17 -11.16 4.62
N GLY A 22 36.52 -12.37 4.19
CA GLY A 22 35.62 -13.48 3.85
C GLY A 22 34.84 -14.00 5.07
N HIS A 23 33.62 -14.50 4.84
CA HIS A 23 33.28 -15.93 4.66
C HIS A 23 33.24 -16.72 5.98
N PRO A 24 32.53 -17.86 6.06
CA PRO A 24 31.25 -18.22 5.43
C PRO A 24 30.28 -18.82 6.48
N TYR A 25 28.96 -18.70 6.27
CA TYR A 25 28.05 -19.73 6.77
C TYR A 25 27.19 -20.25 5.63
N ARG A 26 27.61 -21.42 5.20
CA ARG A 26 26.97 -22.39 4.33
C ARG A 26 26.16 -23.30 5.24
N ASN A 27 24.85 -23.34 5.05
CA ASN A 27 23.91 -24.42 5.36
C ASN A 27 22.61 -23.92 4.71
N GLY A 28 22.08 -24.50 3.66
CA GLY A 28 21.89 -25.91 3.41
C GLY A 28 20.40 -26.05 3.07
N SER A 29 20.12 -26.05 1.76
CA SER A 29 18.96 -26.58 1.03
C SER A 29 17.83 -27.25 1.84
N PRO A 30 16.55 -27.12 1.43
CA PRO A 30 16.18 -27.54 0.08
C PRO A 30 15.26 -26.61 -0.71
N ALA A 31 15.56 -26.59 -2.01
CA ALA A 31 14.64 -26.25 -3.07
C ALA A 31 13.38 -27.13 -2.96
N THR A 32 12.27 -26.53 -2.54
CA THR A 32 10.95 -27.04 -2.87
C THR A 32 10.68 -26.74 -4.33
N SER A 33 11.02 -27.71 -5.18
CA SER A 33 10.45 -27.87 -6.50
C SER A 33 8.93 -27.99 -6.34
N VAL A 34 8.21 -26.89 -6.51
CA VAL A 34 6.75 -26.92 -6.67
C VAL A 34 6.50 -27.47 -8.07
N SER A 35 6.38 -28.79 -8.11
CA SER A 35 5.87 -29.56 -9.23
C SER A 35 4.55 -28.92 -9.71
N ALA A 36 4.48 -28.68 -11.01
CA ALA A 36 3.25 -28.39 -11.72
C ALA A 36 2.35 -29.64 -11.65
N ALA A 37 1.63 -29.78 -10.55
CA ALA A 37 0.51 -30.71 -10.46
C ALA A 37 -0.64 -30.11 -11.26
N SER A 38 -0.79 -30.60 -12.49
CA SER A 38 -2.00 -30.50 -13.29
C SER A 38 -3.18 -30.94 -12.42
N SER A 39 -3.97 -29.98 -11.95
CA SER A 39 -5.25 -30.22 -11.31
C SER A 39 -6.24 -30.71 -12.36
N HIS A 40 -6.14 -31.99 -12.71
CA HIS A 40 -7.28 -32.74 -13.23
C HIS A 40 -8.31 -32.82 -12.11
N SER A 41 -9.14 -31.78 -12.04
CA SER A 41 -10.45 -31.82 -11.40
C SER A 41 -11.24 -32.94 -12.07
N ARG A 42 -11.17 -34.14 -11.48
CA ARG A 42 -12.13 -35.22 -11.71
C ARG A 42 -13.46 -34.73 -11.13
N VAL A 43 -14.28 -34.15 -11.99
CA VAL A 43 -15.73 -34.05 -11.74
C VAL A 43 -16.30 -35.47 -11.88
N SER A 44 -16.12 -36.27 -10.84
CA SER A 44 -16.85 -37.53 -10.64
C SER A 44 -18.09 -37.24 -9.80
N SER A 45 -19.07 -36.58 -10.41
CA SER A 45 -20.39 -36.34 -9.81
C SER A 45 -21.48 -36.31 -10.87
N ALA A 46 -21.57 -37.34 -11.71
CA ALA A 46 -22.71 -37.52 -12.60
C ALA A 46 -23.15 -38.99 -12.77
N SER A 47 -22.54 -39.93 -12.03
CA SER A 47 -22.83 -41.36 -12.15
C SER A 47 -23.71 -41.90 -11.02
N SER A 48 -24.64 -41.10 -10.48
CA SER A 48 -25.62 -41.56 -9.50
C SER A 48 -27.08 -41.46 -9.99
N VAL A 49 -27.33 -40.85 -11.15
CA VAL A 49 -28.69 -40.69 -11.67
C VAL A 49 -28.99 -41.61 -12.86
N ALA A 50 -27.96 -42.19 -13.49
CA ALA A 50 -28.13 -43.07 -14.65
C ALA A 50 -28.43 -44.55 -14.30
N GLU A 51 -28.26 -44.98 -13.04
CA GLU A 51 -28.43 -46.39 -12.64
C GLU A 51 -29.86 -46.80 -12.25
N MET A 52 -30.82 -45.87 -12.24
CA MET A 52 -32.17 -46.15 -11.71
C MET A 52 -33.25 -46.40 -12.76
N MET A 53 -32.91 -46.65 -14.04
CA MET A 53 -33.94 -46.79 -15.09
C MET A 53 -33.75 -47.93 -16.11
N VAL A 54 -32.89 -48.92 -15.86
CA VAL A 54 -32.77 -50.09 -16.74
C VAL A 54 -33.20 -51.37 -16.03
N ALA A 55 -34.43 -51.39 -15.52
CA ALA A 55 -35.11 -52.63 -15.19
C ALA A 55 -36.61 -52.46 -15.44
N SER A 56 -37.17 -53.40 -16.20
CA SER A 56 -38.61 -53.63 -16.47
C SER A 56 -39.17 -52.94 -17.72
N ASN A 57 -39.19 -53.65 -18.85
CA ASN A 57 -40.42 -54.24 -19.39
C ASN A 57 -40.24 -54.73 -20.83
N SER A 58 -40.04 -56.03 -20.99
CA SER A 58 -40.27 -56.77 -22.22
C SER A 58 -41.57 -57.58 -22.08
N ARG A 59 -42.72 -56.92 -22.24
CA ARG A 59 -44.00 -57.59 -22.45
C ARG A 59 -44.83 -56.82 -23.48
N ALA A 60 -45.02 -57.45 -24.63
CA ALA A 60 -45.78 -56.91 -25.74
C ALA A 60 -47.26 -56.77 -25.33
N SER A 61 -47.79 -55.55 -25.41
CA SER A 61 -49.21 -55.23 -25.31
C SER A 61 -49.54 -54.15 -26.34
N PRO A 62 -50.51 -54.38 -27.25
CA PRO A 62 -50.86 -53.42 -28.27
C PRO A 62 -51.93 -52.46 -27.71
N ASN A 63 -51.49 -51.25 -27.29
CA ASN A 63 -52.24 -49.99 -27.04
C ASN A 63 -51.69 -49.12 -25.89
N LEU A 64 -50.49 -49.41 -25.35
CA LEU A 64 -49.85 -48.66 -24.24
C LEU A 64 -49.02 -47.43 -24.67
N SER A 65 -48.90 -47.13 -25.96
CA SER A 65 -48.02 -46.05 -26.45
C SER A 65 -48.41 -44.67 -25.90
N ASN A 66 -49.70 -44.34 -25.91
CA ASN A 66 -50.17 -42.97 -25.63
C ASN A 66 -50.14 -42.61 -24.13
N ALA A 67 -50.29 -43.59 -23.24
CA ALA A 67 -50.20 -43.35 -21.79
C ALA A 67 -48.76 -43.11 -21.32
N SER A 68 -47.77 -43.68 -22.02
CA SER A 68 -46.35 -43.49 -21.69
C SER A 68 -45.83 -42.11 -22.11
N GLU A 69 -46.29 -41.58 -23.26
CA GLU A 69 -45.89 -40.26 -23.75
C GLU A 69 -46.42 -39.13 -22.85
N SER A 70 -47.66 -39.24 -22.36
CA SER A 70 -48.24 -38.24 -21.45
C SER A 70 -47.52 -38.20 -20.09
N ALA A 71 -47.05 -39.34 -19.57
CA ALA A 71 -46.27 -39.38 -18.33
C ALA A 71 -44.87 -38.76 -18.50
N VAL A 72 -44.23 -38.98 -19.65
CA VAL A 72 -42.92 -38.37 -19.97
C VAL A 72 -43.05 -36.86 -20.12
N ALA A 73 -44.10 -36.36 -20.79
CA ALA A 73 -44.34 -34.93 -20.93
C ALA A 73 -44.56 -34.24 -19.56
N LEU A 74 -45.41 -34.80 -18.70
CA LEU A 74 -45.63 -34.27 -17.35
C LEU A 74 -44.35 -34.24 -16.51
N TRP A 75 -43.49 -35.24 -16.68
CA TRP A 75 -42.19 -35.28 -16.00
C TRP A 75 -41.23 -34.22 -16.54
N VAL A 76 -41.17 -34.04 -17.87
CA VAL A 76 -40.39 -32.98 -18.51
C VAL A 76 -40.83 -31.60 -18.01
N ASP A 77 -42.13 -31.33 -17.94
CA ASP A 77 -42.67 -30.07 -17.43
C ASP A 77 -42.29 -29.83 -15.96
N GLN A 78 -42.38 -30.86 -15.12
CA GLN A 78 -41.96 -30.76 -13.72
C GLN A 78 -40.45 -30.46 -13.58
N VAL A 79 -39.61 -31.12 -14.37
CA VAL A 79 -38.15 -30.90 -14.35
C VAL A 79 -37.80 -29.52 -14.92
N ALA A 80 -38.44 -29.10 -16.01
CA ALA A 80 -38.26 -27.79 -16.64
C ALA A 80 -38.68 -26.66 -15.69
N ALA A 81 -39.85 -26.78 -15.05
CA ALA A 81 -40.32 -25.84 -14.04
C ALA A 81 -39.37 -25.78 -12.83
N ARG A 82 -38.84 -26.91 -12.38
CA ARG A 82 -37.87 -26.96 -11.27
C ARG A 82 -36.54 -26.29 -11.61
N LEU A 83 -36.09 -26.40 -12.86
CA LEU A 83 -34.85 -25.80 -13.35
C LEU A 83 -35.03 -24.37 -13.86
N GLY A 84 -36.27 -23.86 -13.89
CA GLY A 84 -36.59 -22.51 -14.35
C GLY A 84 -36.34 -22.32 -15.85
N LEU A 85 -36.52 -23.36 -16.66
CA LEU A 85 -36.41 -23.25 -18.12
C LEU A 85 -37.52 -22.36 -18.66
N ASN A 86 -37.20 -21.56 -19.69
CA ASN A 86 -38.21 -20.79 -20.41
C ASN A 86 -39.05 -21.71 -21.32
N HIS A 87 -40.12 -21.18 -21.91
CA HIS A 87 -41.03 -21.97 -22.73
C HIS A 87 -40.35 -22.59 -23.96
N ASP A 88 -39.45 -21.84 -24.61
CA ASP A 88 -38.72 -22.29 -25.80
C ASP A 88 -37.77 -23.46 -25.48
N ASP A 89 -37.02 -23.36 -24.38
CA ASP A 89 -36.14 -24.41 -23.88
C ASP A 89 -36.95 -25.64 -23.44
N THR A 90 -38.13 -25.42 -22.84
CA THR A 90 -39.03 -26.51 -22.42
C THR A 90 -39.56 -27.27 -23.64
N SER A 91 -39.93 -26.57 -24.72
CA SER A 91 -40.34 -27.19 -25.99
C SER A 91 -39.22 -28.05 -26.58
N LEU A 92 -37.97 -27.58 -26.54
CA LEU A 92 -36.82 -28.35 -27.02
C LEU A 92 -36.58 -29.64 -26.21
N VAL A 93 -36.82 -29.61 -24.90
CA VAL A 93 -36.69 -30.81 -24.05
C VAL A 93 -37.81 -31.81 -24.34
N HIS A 94 -39.04 -31.35 -24.59
CA HIS A 94 -40.14 -32.21 -25.05
C HIS A 94 -39.84 -32.87 -26.38
N ASP A 95 -39.39 -32.09 -27.36
CA ASP A 95 -39.00 -32.60 -28.68
C ASP A 95 -37.88 -33.66 -28.54
N PHE A 96 -36.89 -33.39 -27.68
CA PHE A 96 -35.83 -34.32 -27.35
C PHE A 96 -36.35 -35.60 -26.68
N ALA A 97 -37.35 -35.49 -25.80
CA ALA A 97 -37.93 -36.62 -25.06
C ALA A 97 -38.69 -37.61 -25.95
N ILE A 98 -39.19 -37.19 -27.10
CA ILE A 98 -39.94 -38.03 -28.04
C ILE A 98 -39.00 -38.79 -29.01
N VAL A 99 -37.74 -38.36 -29.15
CA VAL A 99 -36.78 -39.01 -30.06
C VAL A 99 -36.35 -40.40 -29.56
N SER A 100 -35.99 -41.30 -30.49
CA SER A 100 -35.43 -42.61 -30.17
C SER A 100 -34.15 -42.52 -29.33
N LEU A 101 -33.88 -43.55 -28.52
CA LEU A 101 -32.75 -43.58 -27.58
C LEU A 101 -31.40 -43.35 -28.28
N ASP A 102 -31.16 -44.00 -29.42
CA ASP A 102 -29.90 -43.84 -30.17
C ASP A 102 -29.68 -42.40 -30.62
N LYS A 103 -30.74 -41.73 -31.11
CA LYS A 103 -30.69 -40.33 -31.51
C LYS A 103 -30.47 -39.41 -30.31
N LYS A 104 -31.09 -39.69 -29.15
CA LYS A 104 -30.86 -38.95 -27.91
C LYS A 104 -29.38 -39.00 -27.49
N LEU A 105 -28.79 -40.20 -27.49
CA LEU A 105 -27.39 -40.40 -27.14
C LEU A 105 -26.45 -39.65 -28.09
N ILE A 106 -26.70 -39.72 -29.40
CA ILE A 106 -25.93 -38.98 -30.41
C ILE A 106 -26.04 -37.47 -30.18
N THR A 107 -27.24 -36.94 -29.99
CA THR A 107 -27.46 -35.50 -29.76
C THR A 107 -26.76 -35.02 -28.49
N ILE A 108 -26.84 -35.78 -27.38
CA ILE A 108 -26.11 -35.47 -26.14
C ILE A 108 -24.60 -35.46 -26.40
N PHE A 109 -24.07 -36.48 -27.08
CA PHE A 109 -22.64 -36.56 -27.38
C PHE A 109 -22.16 -35.38 -28.22
N VAL A 110 -22.92 -34.98 -29.25
CA VAL A 110 -22.65 -33.79 -30.07
C VAL A 110 -22.67 -32.53 -29.21
N HIS A 111 -23.65 -32.36 -28.32
CA HIS A 111 -23.71 -31.21 -27.42
C HIS A 111 -22.54 -31.17 -26.43
N ILE A 112 -22.11 -32.32 -25.89
CA ILE A 112 -20.92 -32.40 -25.03
C ILE A 112 -19.67 -31.94 -25.79
N ILE A 113 -19.48 -32.39 -27.03
CA ILE A 113 -18.35 -31.96 -27.87
C ILE A 113 -18.45 -30.46 -28.17
N GLN A 114 -19.63 -29.96 -28.54
CA GLN A 114 -19.84 -28.55 -28.82
C GLN A 114 -19.56 -27.67 -27.60
N GLN A 115 -20.03 -28.07 -26.42
CA GLN A 115 -19.80 -27.35 -25.17
C GLN A 115 -18.32 -27.33 -24.82
N ARG A 116 -17.62 -28.47 -24.92
CA ARG A 116 -16.17 -28.54 -24.72
C ARG A 116 -15.43 -27.60 -25.68
N ASN A 117 -15.84 -27.53 -26.94
CA ASN A 117 -15.24 -26.63 -27.92
C ASN A 117 -15.49 -25.15 -27.58
N LYS A 118 -16.70 -24.81 -27.11
CA LYS A 118 -17.02 -23.45 -26.61
C LYS A 118 -16.17 -23.09 -25.39
N GLU A 119 -15.99 -24.01 -24.45
CA GLU A 119 -15.15 -23.82 -23.27
C GLU A 119 -13.67 -23.62 -23.64
N LEU A 120 -13.13 -24.45 -24.54
CA LEU A 120 -11.77 -24.29 -25.05
C LEU A 120 -11.60 -22.97 -25.81
N ALA A 121 -12.59 -22.57 -26.61
CA ALA A 121 -12.58 -21.29 -27.31
C ALA A 121 -12.64 -20.10 -26.34
N ALA A 122 -13.32 -20.21 -25.20
CA ALA A 122 -13.41 -19.17 -24.18
C ALA A 122 -12.15 -19.09 -23.29
N ALA A 123 -11.42 -20.19 -23.11
CA ALA A 123 -10.22 -20.25 -22.27
C ALA A 123 -9.11 -19.30 -22.76
N GLY A 124 -8.91 -19.19 -24.08
CA GLY A 124 -7.91 -18.30 -24.67
C GLY A 124 -8.14 -16.82 -24.33
N PRO A 125 -9.31 -16.25 -24.65
CA PRO A 125 -9.69 -14.89 -24.26
C PRO A 125 -9.56 -14.60 -22.76
N LEU A 126 -9.98 -15.54 -21.89
CA LEU A 126 -9.84 -15.39 -20.44
C LEU A 126 -8.38 -15.31 -19.99
N GLY A 127 -7.50 -16.12 -20.59
CA GLY A 127 -6.06 -16.03 -20.37
C GLY A 127 -5.48 -14.68 -20.79
N ASN A 128 -5.90 -14.18 -21.96
CA ASN A 128 -5.48 -12.86 -22.46
C ASN A 128 -5.94 -11.72 -21.53
N ILE A 129 -7.19 -11.75 -21.05
CA ILE A 129 -7.72 -10.76 -20.10
C ILE A 129 -6.92 -10.79 -18.80
N THR A 130 -6.65 -11.98 -18.26
CA THR A 130 -5.87 -12.14 -17.01
C THR A 130 -4.47 -11.55 -17.17
N SER A 131 -3.78 -11.85 -18.28
CA SER A 131 -2.45 -11.31 -18.57
C SER A 131 -2.45 -9.78 -18.73
N SER A 132 -3.47 -9.23 -19.40
CA SER A 132 -3.65 -7.78 -19.57
C SER A 132 -3.89 -7.10 -18.22
N LEU A 133 -4.74 -7.69 -17.38
CA LEU A 133 -5.04 -7.18 -16.04
C LEU A 133 -3.79 -7.20 -15.15
N SER A 134 -3.01 -8.29 -15.16
CA SER A 134 -1.73 -8.34 -14.44
C SER A 134 -0.74 -7.28 -14.95
N ARG A 135 -0.69 -7.01 -16.25
CA ARG A 135 0.15 -5.95 -16.83
C ARG A 135 -0.32 -4.56 -16.39
N ILE A 136 -1.62 -4.29 -16.42
CA ILE A 136 -2.21 -3.03 -15.95
C ILE A 136 -1.90 -2.85 -14.47
N GLU A 137 -2.10 -3.87 -13.65
CA GLU A 137 -1.79 -3.82 -12.21
C GLU A 137 -0.29 -3.52 -11.97
N ALA A 138 0.60 -4.16 -12.72
CA ALA A 138 2.04 -3.89 -12.63
C ALA A 138 2.40 -2.44 -13.01
N LEU A 139 1.72 -1.86 -14.01
CA LEU A 139 1.89 -0.46 -14.39
C LEU A 139 1.31 0.49 -13.32
N CYS A 140 0.12 0.21 -12.81
CA CYS A 140 -0.52 0.99 -11.75
C CYS A 140 0.31 0.98 -10.46
N ARG A 141 0.93 -0.17 -10.12
CA ARG A 141 1.85 -0.25 -8.98
C ARG A 141 3.03 0.70 -9.19
N LYS A 142 3.66 0.71 -10.37
CA LYS A 142 4.81 1.59 -10.69
C LYS A 142 4.48 3.08 -10.55
N SER A 143 3.25 3.49 -10.82
CA SER A 143 2.79 4.87 -10.74
C SER A 143 2.06 5.21 -9.44
N TRP A 144 2.18 4.39 -8.39
CA TRP A 144 1.50 4.66 -7.14
C TRP A 144 2.07 5.93 -6.47
N GLU A 145 1.17 6.83 -6.11
CA GLU A 145 1.47 8.04 -5.35
C GLU A 145 0.44 8.22 -4.22
N PRO A 146 0.84 8.83 -3.08
CA PRO A 146 -0.11 9.19 -2.04
C PRO A 146 -1.10 10.24 -2.56
N SER A 147 -2.36 10.15 -2.12
CA SER A 147 -3.37 11.15 -2.49
C SER A 147 -3.02 12.53 -1.94
N GLU A 148 -3.55 13.60 -2.55
CA GLU A 148 -3.29 14.97 -2.10
C GLU A 148 -3.64 15.18 -0.61
N GLY A 149 -4.73 14.55 -0.15
CA GLY A 149 -5.12 14.56 1.26
C GLY A 149 -4.09 13.88 2.17
N GLN A 150 -3.53 12.74 1.74
CA GLN A 150 -2.45 12.07 2.47
C GLN A 150 -1.17 12.93 2.47
N ILE A 151 -0.82 13.56 1.35
CA ILE A 151 0.32 14.48 1.26
C ILE A 151 0.17 15.64 2.26
N LYS A 152 -1.00 16.29 2.30
CA LYS A 152 -1.30 17.37 3.27
C LYS A 152 -1.16 16.89 4.71
N LEU A 153 -1.70 15.71 5.01
CA LEU A 153 -1.62 15.09 6.34
C LEU A 153 -0.16 14.78 6.75
N LEU A 154 0.63 14.20 5.85
CA LEU A 154 2.05 13.89 6.09
C LEU A 154 2.87 15.16 6.35
N LYS A 155 2.62 16.23 5.59
CA LYS A 155 3.25 17.55 5.84
C LYS A 155 2.85 18.11 7.21
N GLN A 156 1.57 18.03 7.58
CA GLN A 156 1.10 18.46 8.89
C GLN A 156 1.74 17.66 10.04
N LEU A 157 1.88 16.34 9.88
CA LEU A 157 2.59 15.50 10.85
C LEU A 157 4.05 15.94 11.01
N LEU A 158 4.78 16.16 9.92
CA LEU A 158 6.16 16.66 9.98
C LEU A 158 6.25 18.00 10.73
N ARG A 159 5.33 18.94 10.44
CA ARG A 159 5.27 20.23 11.13
C ARG A 159 4.99 20.06 12.63
N HIS A 160 4.06 19.18 12.97
CA HIS A 160 3.71 18.89 14.35
C HIS A 160 4.91 18.35 15.14
N TYR A 161 5.64 17.38 14.59
CA TYR A 161 6.86 16.87 15.23
C TYR A 161 8.00 17.90 15.27
N THR A 162 7.98 18.92 14.41
CA THR A 162 8.98 20.00 14.42
C THR A 162 8.77 20.94 15.62
N ILE A 163 7.52 21.26 15.99
CA ILE A 163 7.23 22.13 17.15
C ILE A 163 7.18 21.38 18.48
N LYS A 164 7.00 20.06 18.44
CA LYS A 164 6.93 19.22 19.63
C LYS A 164 8.32 19.02 20.23
N PRO A 165 8.46 18.94 21.58
CA PRO A 165 9.68 18.45 22.20
C PRO A 165 10.03 17.05 21.71
N VAL A 166 11.19 16.90 21.08
CA VAL A 166 11.75 15.61 20.64
C VAL A 166 13.17 15.43 21.19
N ALA A 167 13.65 14.18 21.20
CA ALA A 167 15.00 13.86 21.65
C ALA A 167 16.09 14.33 20.68
N THR A 168 15.78 14.28 19.38
CA THR A 168 16.66 14.71 18.31
C THR A 168 15.81 15.23 17.14
N TYR A 169 16.32 16.20 16.42
CA TYR A 169 15.78 16.71 15.15
C TYR A 169 16.55 16.16 13.94
N LYS A 170 17.49 15.21 14.12
CA LYS A 170 18.23 14.57 13.02
C LYS A 170 17.33 13.73 12.12
N ASP A 171 16.42 12.93 12.71
CA ASP A 171 15.53 12.03 11.96
C ASP A 171 14.03 12.32 12.21
N LEU A 172 13.59 13.53 11.86
CA LEU A 172 12.16 13.88 11.91
C LEU A 172 11.29 12.96 11.03
N ALA A 173 11.82 12.51 9.89
CA ALA A 173 11.13 11.58 9.02
C ALA A 173 10.93 10.21 9.70
N GLY A 174 11.90 9.74 10.50
CA GLY A 174 11.82 8.57 11.37
C GLY A 174 10.58 8.57 12.25
N PHE A 175 10.41 9.60 13.07
CA PHE A 175 9.26 9.71 13.98
C PHE A 175 7.91 9.66 13.25
N VAL A 176 7.83 10.29 12.08
CA VAL A 176 6.61 10.23 11.25
C VAL A 176 6.40 8.84 10.65
N ARG A 177 7.47 8.14 10.22
CA ARG A 177 7.39 6.76 9.73
C ARG A 177 6.87 5.81 10.80
N ASP A 178 7.40 5.91 12.01
CA ASP A 178 6.99 5.08 13.15
C ASP A 178 5.52 5.33 13.50
N TYR A 179 5.11 6.60 13.50
CA TYR A 179 3.72 6.99 13.70
C TYR A 179 2.79 6.42 12.60
N ILE A 180 3.21 6.44 11.33
CA ILE A 180 2.42 5.85 10.23
C ILE A 180 2.25 4.34 10.43
N ILE A 181 3.30 3.63 10.85
CA ILE A 181 3.23 2.18 11.09
C ILE A 181 2.23 1.87 12.21
N GLN A 182 2.25 2.64 13.29
CA GLN A 182 1.36 2.48 14.45
C GLN A 182 -0.09 2.85 14.14
N HIS A 183 -0.32 3.85 13.27
CA HIS A 183 -1.65 4.39 12.99
C HIS A 183 -2.10 4.23 11.53
N LYS A 184 -1.60 3.21 10.82
CA LYS A 184 -1.82 2.98 9.39
C LYS A 184 -3.30 2.96 8.97
N GLU A 185 -4.18 2.47 9.83
CA GLU A 185 -5.63 2.40 9.57
C GLU A 185 -6.28 3.78 9.65
N LYS A 186 -5.98 4.54 10.71
CA LYS A 186 -6.48 5.91 10.91
C LYS A 186 -6.04 6.85 9.79
N LEU A 187 -4.81 6.67 9.29
CA LEU A 187 -4.26 7.49 8.20
C LEU A 187 -4.65 6.99 6.80
N LYS A 188 -5.38 5.87 6.69
CA LYS A 188 -5.71 5.20 5.43
C LYS A 188 -4.45 4.92 4.58
N LEU A 189 -3.36 4.53 5.23
CA LEU A 189 -2.05 4.24 4.62
C LEU A 189 -1.66 2.77 4.84
N GLN A 190 -2.61 1.83 4.72
CA GLN A 190 -2.32 0.40 4.86
C GLN A 190 -1.35 -0.10 3.77
N VAL A 191 -1.41 0.50 2.58
CA VAL A 191 -0.53 0.19 1.45
C VAL A 191 0.94 0.49 1.79
N TYR A 192 1.22 1.50 2.63
CA TYR A 192 2.58 1.86 3.07
C TYR A 192 3.30 0.70 3.77
N VAL A 193 2.57 -0.12 4.55
CA VAL A 193 3.15 -1.25 5.29
C VAL A 193 3.28 -2.49 4.42
N LYS A 194 2.37 -2.68 3.46
CA LYS A 194 2.27 -3.88 2.63
C LYS A 194 3.14 -3.81 1.37
N ASP A 195 3.24 -2.64 0.76
CA ASP A 195 3.92 -2.45 -0.53
C ASP A 195 5.25 -1.70 -0.36
N ALA A 196 6.34 -2.34 -0.76
CA ALA A 196 7.69 -1.79 -0.70
C ALA A 196 7.87 -0.54 -1.57
N LEU A 197 7.16 -0.44 -2.70
CA LEU A 197 7.22 0.73 -3.58
C LEU A 197 6.53 1.92 -2.94
N ALA A 198 5.31 1.73 -2.40
CA ALA A 198 4.62 2.77 -1.66
C ALA A 198 5.44 3.26 -0.47
N LYS A 199 6.06 2.34 0.28
CA LYS A 199 6.98 2.66 1.36
C LYS A 199 8.15 3.52 0.90
N ARG A 200 8.79 3.17 -0.23
CA ARG A 200 9.89 3.94 -0.81
C ARG A 200 9.45 5.34 -1.23
N THR A 201 8.32 5.46 -1.93
CA THR A 201 7.76 6.74 -2.39
C THR A 201 7.47 7.67 -1.21
N VAL A 202 6.76 7.18 -0.19
CA VAL A 202 6.45 7.97 1.02
C VAL A 202 7.72 8.33 1.80
N ASN A 203 8.67 7.41 1.96
CA ASN A 203 9.92 7.71 2.68
C ASN A 203 10.76 8.78 1.98
N SER A 204 10.84 8.73 0.64
CA SER A 204 11.51 9.75 -0.17
C SER A 204 10.85 11.12 0.01
N PHE A 205 9.51 11.15 -0.08
CA PHE A 205 8.72 12.35 0.16
C PHE A 205 8.95 12.92 1.57
N LEU A 206 8.85 12.10 2.62
CA LEU A 206 9.05 12.52 4.01
C LEU A 206 10.44 13.09 4.25
N THR A 207 11.48 12.50 3.67
CA THR A 207 12.86 12.99 3.83
C THR A 207 13.02 14.37 3.19
N LYS A 208 12.48 14.56 1.98
CA LYS A 208 12.51 15.85 1.28
C LYS A 208 11.74 16.92 2.05
N GLU A 209 10.50 16.62 2.45
CA GLU A 209 9.64 17.56 3.16
C GLU A 209 10.11 17.84 4.59
N ALA A 210 10.78 16.91 5.26
CA ALA A 210 11.39 17.15 6.57
C ALA A 210 12.47 18.25 6.48
N ASN A 211 13.32 18.20 5.46
CA ASN A 211 14.34 19.23 5.25
C ASN A 211 13.71 20.60 4.93
N GLU A 212 12.66 20.62 4.11
CA GLU A 212 11.93 21.85 3.81
C GLU A 212 11.24 22.42 5.07
N CYS A 213 10.58 21.57 5.87
CA CYS A 213 9.99 21.95 7.15
C CYS A 213 11.05 22.51 8.10
N LYS A 214 12.22 21.85 8.25
CA LYS A 214 13.33 22.36 9.05
C LYS A 214 13.82 23.72 8.58
N SER A 215 13.90 23.92 7.26
CA SER A 215 14.29 25.21 6.67
C SER A 215 13.28 26.31 6.99
N GLN A 216 11.99 26.06 6.79
CA GLN A 216 10.90 27.00 7.09
C GLN A 216 10.81 27.34 8.58
N PHE A 217 10.90 26.32 9.44
CA PHE A 217 10.88 26.48 10.89
C PHE A 217 12.05 27.34 11.36
N ARG A 218 13.27 27.05 10.91
CA ARG A 218 14.46 27.86 11.21
C ARG A 218 14.28 29.30 10.78
N LYS A 219 13.75 29.56 9.57
CA LYS A 219 13.48 30.93 9.11
C LYS A 219 12.53 31.67 10.05
N ALA A 220 11.45 31.03 10.49
CA ALA A 220 10.50 31.62 11.45
C ALA A 220 11.16 31.94 12.81
N ILE A 221 12.05 31.07 13.30
CA ILE A 221 12.79 31.29 14.55
C ILE A 221 13.75 32.49 14.41
N PHE A 222 14.53 32.56 13.33
CA PHE A 222 15.46 33.68 13.12
C PHE A 222 14.70 35.01 12.94
N GLU A 223 13.57 34.98 12.27
CA GLU A 223 12.73 36.16 12.08
C GLU A 223 12.14 36.66 13.42
N SER A 224 11.66 35.75 14.28
CA SER A 224 11.13 36.13 15.59
C SER A 224 12.21 36.67 16.53
N VAL A 225 13.46 36.18 16.42
CA VAL A 225 14.62 36.73 17.13
C VAL A 225 14.96 38.13 16.62
N ARG A 226 15.06 38.32 15.29
CA ARG A 226 15.39 39.61 14.68
C ARG A 226 14.37 40.70 15.02
N ASN A 227 13.09 40.35 14.96
CA ASN A 227 11.98 41.27 15.21
C ASN A 227 11.62 41.40 16.70
N LYS A 228 12.37 40.71 17.59
CA LYS A 228 12.14 40.73 19.05
C LYS A 228 10.70 40.41 19.44
N VAL A 229 10.04 39.49 18.73
CA VAL A 229 8.64 39.10 18.97
C VAL A 229 8.53 38.47 20.37
N PRO A 230 7.54 38.84 21.22
CA PRO A 230 7.32 38.18 22.50
C PRO A 230 7.14 36.65 22.37
N LEU A 231 7.65 35.86 23.31
CA LEU A 231 7.59 34.39 23.21
C LEU A 231 6.16 33.86 23.12
N ALA A 232 5.24 34.40 23.92
CA ALA A 232 3.84 33.98 23.91
C ALA A 232 3.15 34.22 22.55
N GLU A 233 3.41 35.39 21.94
CA GLU A 233 2.87 35.72 20.62
C GLU A 233 3.45 34.81 19.54
N PHE A 234 4.77 34.64 19.55
CA PHE A 234 5.46 33.74 18.62
C PHE A 234 4.94 32.30 18.76
N ALA A 235 4.77 31.80 19.98
CA ALA A 235 4.25 30.48 20.23
C ALA A 235 2.83 30.29 19.70
N LYS A 236 1.95 31.30 19.86
CA LYS A 236 0.60 31.27 19.29
C LYS A 236 0.65 31.16 17.76
N GLN A 237 1.51 31.95 17.10
CA GLN A 237 1.69 31.90 15.65
C GLN A 237 2.20 30.52 15.20
N MET A 238 3.20 29.96 15.92
CA MET A 238 3.76 28.65 15.60
C MET A 238 2.76 27.53 15.81
N VAL A 239 2.03 27.49 16.93
CA VAL A 239 0.97 26.49 17.16
C VAL A 239 -0.10 26.58 16.09
N THR A 240 -0.52 27.79 15.71
CA THR A 240 -1.54 27.97 14.66
C THR A 240 -1.10 27.40 13.32
N ALA A 241 0.16 27.61 12.93
CA ALA A 241 0.67 27.23 11.62
C ALA A 241 1.25 25.79 11.53
N TRP A 242 1.68 25.22 12.66
CA TRP A 242 2.46 23.98 12.71
C TRP A 242 1.82 22.86 13.53
N HIS A 243 0.83 23.16 14.37
CA HIS A 243 0.12 22.11 15.11
C HIS A 243 -0.94 21.42 14.25
N MET A 244 -1.32 20.22 14.66
CA MET A 244 -2.49 19.52 14.12
C MET A 244 -3.79 20.29 14.47
N PRO A 245 -4.92 20.05 13.76
CA PRO A 245 -6.15 20.83 13.90
C PRO A 245 -6.66 21.03 15.33
N LEU A 246 -6.44 20.05 16.22
CA LEU A 246 -6.74 20.18 17.64
C LEU A 246 -5.61 20.95 18.33
N GLN A 247 -5.66 22.28 18.29
CA GLN A 247 -4.65 23.15 18.88
C GLN A 247 -4.82 23.23 20.41
N PRO A 248 -3.75 23.08 21.20
CA PRO A 248 -3.85 23.17 22.64
C PRO A 248 -4.04 24.62 23.08
N ASN A 249 -4.96 24.83 24.03
CA ASN A 249 -5.22 26.12 24.66
C ASN A 249 -5.51 25.89 26.16
N PRO A 250 -4.65 26.35 27.09
CA PRO A 250 -3.43 27.13 26.87
C PRO A 250 -2.33 26.34 26.14
N ILE A 251 -1.33 27.05 25.59
CA ILE A 251 -0.18 26.42 24.94
C ILE A 251 0.64 25.69 26.02
N PRO A 252 0.99 24.40 25.82
CA PRO A 252 1.74 23.64 26.81
C PRO A 252 3.15 24.21 27.01
N ASP A 253 3.61 24.24 28.26
CA ASP A 253 4.94 24.75 28.63
C ASP A 253 6.06 24.04 27.88
N ALA A 254 5.90 22.76 27.58
CA ALA A 254 6.88 22.00 26.82
C ALA A 254 7.09 22.54 25.39
N ILE A 255 6.03 23.07 24.75
CA ILE A 255 6.15 23.74 23.44
C ILE A 255 6.81 25.11 23.62
N LEU A 256 6.43 25.87 24.64
CA LEU A 256 7.04 27.18 24.96
C LEU A 256 8.54 27.04 25.20
N ALA A 257 8.96 26.10 26.04
CA ALA A 257 10.36 25.79 26.34
C ALA A 257 11.12 25.36 25.07
N THR A 258 10.52 24.54 24.22
CA THR A 258 11.12 24.13 22.94
C THR A 258 11.37 25.33 22.03
N LEU A 259 10.38 26.23 21.89
CA LEU A 259 10.53 27.44 21.08
C LEU A 259 11.53 28.43 21.70
N ALA A 260 11.54 28.57 23.03
CA ALA A 260 12.49 29.40 23.76
C ALA A 260 13.93 28.89 23.56
N MET A 261 14.15 27.59 23.69
CA MET A 261 15.43 26.93 23.41
C MET A 261 15.90 27.25 21.99
N HIS A 262 15.05 27.04 20.98
CA HIS A 262 15.43 27.35 19.59
C HIS A 262 15.79 28.82 19.39
N ARG A 263 15.09 29.76 20.04
CA ARG A 263 15.42 31.19 20.00
C ARG A 263 16.74 31.50 20.72
N SER A 264 17.02 30.85 21.84
CA SER A 264 18.28 31.01 22.58
C SER A 264 19.48 30.57 21.75
N VAL A 265 19.35 29.48 20.99
CA VAL A 265 20.37 29.00 20.03
C VAL A 265 20.49 29.95 18.83
N ALA A 266 19.37 30.44 18.30
CA ALA A 266 19.37 31.33 17.14
C ALA A 266 19.90 32.74 17.45
N GLY A 267 19.73 33.25 18.68
CA GLY A 267 20.19 34.56 19.14
C GLY A 267 21.63 34.91 18.74
N PRO A 268 22.65 34.18 19.23
CA PRO A 268 24.04 34.43 18.89
C PRO A 268 24.36 34.17 17.41
N LEU A 269 23.62 33.27 16.76
CA LEU A 269 23.80 32.97 15.33
C LEU A 269 23.24 34.06 14.42
N ALA A 270 22.20 34.78 14.85
CA ALA A 270 21.57 35.85 14.09
C ALA A 270 22.46 37.10 13.96
N ILE A 271 23.40 37.30 14.89
CA ILE A 271 24.37 38.42 14.87
C ILE A 271 25.54 38.12 13.91
N LYS A 272 25.88 36.84 13.72
CA LYS A 272 26.98 36.43 12.84
C LYS A 272 26.61 36.68 11.38
N ARG A 273 27.51 37.30 10.62
CA ARG A 273 27.33 37.52 9.18
C ARG A 273 27.39 36.17 8.45
N SER A 274 26.24 35.61 8.09
CA SER A 274 26.14 34.39 7.28
C SER A 274 26.01 34.71 5.79
N VAL A 275 26.59 33.88 4.92
CA VAL A 275 26.34 33.94 3.47
C VAL A 275 24.87 33.59 3.20
N LYS A 276 24.20 34.37 2.36
CA LYS A 276 22.81 34.11 1.95
C LYS A 276 22.70 32.70 1.35
N GLY A 277 21.84 31.86 1.93
CA GLY A 277 21.64 30.48 1.49
C GLY A 277 22.61 29.45 2.09
N GLY A 278 23.60 29.88 2.88
CA GLY A 278 24.48 28.98 3.62
C GLY A 278 23.81 28.31 4.82
N ASP A 279 24.44 27.26 5.32
CA ASP A 279 24.08 26.67 6.61
C ASP A 279 24.46 27.63 7.75
N THR A 280 23.50 27.91 8.63
CA THR A 280 23.73 28.77 9.81
C THR A 280 24.28 27.97 10.99
N GLY A 281 24.39 26.65 10.88
CA GLY A 281 24.76 25.76 11.99
C GLY A 281 23.68 25.61 13.06
N HIS A 282 22.47 26.14 12.82
CA HIS A 282 21.37 26.18 13.81
C HIS A 282 21.02 24.78 14.31
N TRP A 283 20.81 23.84 13.39
CA TRP A 283 20.42 22.48 13.76
C TRP A 283 21.54 21.74 14.48
N GLN A 284 22.80 21.96 14.12
CA GLN A 284 23.93 21.37 14.83
C GLN A 284 23.97 21.85 16.30
N GLN A 285 23.79 23.14 16.53
CA GLN A 285 23.78 23.71 17.89
C GLN A 285 22.55 23.26 18.70
N VAL A 286 21.40 23.08 18.06
CA VAL A 286 20.22 22.47 18.71
C VAL A 286 20.52 21.05 19.16
N GLU A 287 21.17 20.23 18.33
CA GLU A 287 21.51 18.85 18.70
C GLU A 287 22.52 18.79 19.84
N VAL A 288 23.49 19.71 19.89
CA VAL A 288 24.44 19.83 21.02
C VAL A 288 23.66 20.18 22.29
N TYR A 289 22.82 21.22 22.25
CA TYR A 289 22.00 21.61 23.40
C TYR A 289 21.12 20.46 23.91
N LEU A 290 20.51 19.71 23.00
CA LEU A 290 19.69 18.56 23.37
C LEU A 290 20.54 17.45 23.98
N ALA A 291 21.68 17.09 23.39
CA ALA A 291 22.58 16.09 23.94
C ALA A 291 23.00 16.44 25.37
N ASP A 292 23.47 17.67 25.60
CA ASP A 292 23.85 18.15 26.93
C ASP A 292 22.68 18.07 27.91
N ALA A 293 21.48 18.47 27.49
CA ALA A 293 20.29 18.40 28.33
C ALA A 293 19.88 16.94 28.67
N TYR A 294 20.05 15.99 27.75
CA TYR A 294 19.79 14.57 28.02
C TYR A 294 20.87 13.92 28.87
N ASP A 295 22.12 14.30 28.71
CA ASP A 295 23.23 13.81 29.53
C ASP A 295 23.08 14.27 30.99
N GLU A 296 22.64 15.51 31.21
CA GLU A 296 22.39 16.05 32.55
C GLU A 296 21.14 15.48 33.24
N ASN A 297 20.06 15.24 32.48
CA ASN A 297 18.73 14.99 33.05
C ASN A 297 18.20 13.57 32.80
N GLY A 298 18.92 12.77 32.02
CA GLY A 298 18.52 11.42 31.63
C GLY A 298 17.40 11.37 30.59
N ASN A 299 17.03 10.14 30.21
CA ASN A 299 16.13 9.88 29.08
C ASN A 299 14.62 9.99 29.40
N GLN A 300 14.25 10.19 30.67
CA GLN A 300 12.86 10.20 31.11
C GLN A 300 12.32 11.64 31.25
N ARG A 301 11.89 12.24 30.14
CA ARG A 301 11.22 13.55 30.16
C ARG A 301 9.94 13.50 30.99
N GLY A 302 9.85 14.38 32.00
CA GLY A 302 8.66 14.60 32.82
C GLY A 302 8.58 13.79 34.11
N THR A 303 9.51 12.87 34.37
CA THR A 303 9.54 12.06 35.61
C THR A 303 10.75 12.39 36.48
N SER A 304 11.88 12.77 35.88
CA SER A 304 13.06 13.17 36.64
C SER A 304 13.01 14.66 37.02
N SER A 305 13.41 14.96 38.25
CA SER A 305 13.46 16.31 38.82
C SER A 305 14.21 17.32 37.95
N GLY A 306 15.28 16.90 37.26
CA GLY A 306 16.09 17.77 36.41
C GLY A 306 15.35 18.38 35.20
N TRP A 307 14.40 17.66 34.61
CA TRP A 307 13.59 18.20 33.51
C TRP A 307 12.57 19.23 34.00
N LEU A 308 12.10 19.13 35.25
CA LEU A 308 11.11 20.02 35.84
C LEU A 308 11.72 21.35 36.32
N SER A 309 13.01 21.38 36.68
CA SER A 309 13.70 22.60 37.11
C SER A 309 14.15 23.52 35.96
N ARG A 310 14.10 23.04 34.71
CA ARG A 310 14.52 23.79 33.51
C ARG A 310 13.36 24.46 32.75
N THR A 311 12.12 24.14 33.12
CA THR A 311 10.88 24.73 32.58
C THR A 311 10.39 25.85 33.48
#